data_AF-A0A938Y045-F1
#
_entry.id   AF-A0A938Y045-F1
#
_cell.length_a   1.000
_cell.length_b   1.000
_cell.length_c   1.000
_cell.angle_alpha   90.00
_cell.angle_beta   90.00
_cell.angle_gamma   90.00
#
_symmetry.space_group_name_H-M   'P 1'
#
loop_
_entity.id
_entity.type
_entity.pdbx_description
1 polymer ?
#
loop_
_entity_poly.entity_id
_entity_poly.type
_entity_poly.pdbx_seq_one_letter_code
_entity_poly.pdbx_strand_id
1 'polypeptide(L)'
;MGNLEVKYGQAGERFAQEEVFVLAKNFLYYLAWEEDDWLDEILDRFPEINALVPTSKTFQLLQEQQRSDEVKRAVIVLNAAHQQEKCREFLQRLQADPVLSTYPLYIVGLRETEEQEWQQAFPQAKIIVITGFAVEFNYEQVLDQMEADLGGDA
;
A
#
# COMPACT_ATOMS: atom_id res chain seq x y z
N MET A 1 68.95 19.70 8.48
CA MET A 1 67.72 20.37 7.98
C MET A 1 67.70 20.15 6.48
N GLY A 2 66.78 19.50 5.80
CA GLY A 2 65.50 18.86 6.09
C GLY A 2 64.97 18.42 4.72
N ASN A 3 64.46 17.19 4.60
CA ASN A 3 63.83 16.67 3.38
C ASN A 3 62.53 17.43 3.06
N LEU A 4 62.16 17.51 1.77
CA LEU A 4 60.79 17.43 1.20
C LEU A 4 60.87 17.86 -0.28
N GLU A 5 61.12 16.95 -1.22
CA GLU A 5 60.16 16.10 -1.94
C GLU A 5 59.02 16.84 -2.65
N VAL A 6 59.04 16.65 -3.97
CA VAL A 6 58.06 17.08 -4.98
C VAL A 6 56.70 16.45 -4.70
N LYS A 7 55.63 17.25 -4.67
CA LYS A 7 54.26 16.76 -4.82
C LYS A 7 53.60 17.42 -6.02
N TYR A 8 53.70 16.73 -7.17
CA TYR A 8 52.72 16.88 -8.25
C TYR A 8 51.36 16.44 -7.70
N GLY A 9 50.35 17.29 -7.83
CA GLY A 9 48.99 16.99 -7.41
C GLY A 9 48.43 15.80 -8.20
N GLN A 10 48.26 14.67 -7.52
CA GLN A 10 47.24 13.69 -7.91
C GLN A 10 45.92 14.15 -7.29
N ALA A 11 45.10 14.87 -8.06
CA ALA A 11 43.68 14.97 -7.77
C ALA A 11 43.03 13.69 -8.31
N GLY A 12 42.98 12.66 -7.47
CA GLY A 12 42.22 11.46 -7.76
C GLY A 12 40.74 11.80 -7.92
N GLU A 13 40.17 11.31 -9.01
CA GLU A 13 38.72 11.25 -9.22
C GLU A 13 38.09 10.46 -8.07
N ARG A 14 37.55 11.18 -7.08
CA ARG A 14 36.52 10.63 -6.20
C ARG A 14 35.20 10.92 -6.87
N PHE A 15 34.73 9.96 -7.67
CA PHE A 15 33.32 9.85 -7.99
C PHE A 15 32.58 9.68 -6.67
N ALA A 16 32.00 10.78 -6.16
CA ALA A 16 31.00 10.69 -5.13
C ALA A 16 29.84 9.89 -5.74
N GLN A 17 29.66 8.67 -5.28
CA GLN A 17 28.39 7.98 -5.44
C GLN A 17 27.37 8.87 -4.73
N GLU A 18 26.51 9.54 -5.49
CA GLU A 18 25.26 10.06 -4.95
C GLU A 18 24.49 8.86 -4.42
N GLU A 19 24.64 8.57 -3.13
CA GLU A 19 23.68 7.77 -2.40
C GLU A 19 22.36 8.55 -2.43
N VAL A 20 21.54 8.27 -3.44
CA VAL A 20 20.14 8.65 -3.42
C VAL A 20 19.52 7.84 -2.29
N PHE A 21 19.46 8.44 -1.11
CA PHE A 21 18.63 7.95 -0.02
C PHE A 21 17.19 8.03 -0.52
N VAL A 22 16.69 6.94 -1.10
CA VAL A 22 15.25 6.75 -1.28
C VAL A 22 14.71 6.66 0.14
N LEU A 23 14.11 7.76 0.62
CA LEU A 23 13.37 7.74 1.88
C LEU A 23 12.24 6.73 1.68
N ALA A 24 12.39 5.55 2.28
CA ALA A 24 11.38 4.49 2.19
C ALA A 24 10.02 5.06 2.58
N LYS A 25 9.06 4.96 1.66
CA LYS A 25 7.77 5.64 1.74
C LYS A 25 6.72 4.77 2.42
N ASN A 26 5.74 5.41 3.04
CA ASN A 26 4.53 4.72 3.45
C ASN A 26 3.55 4.81 2.28
N PHE A 27 3.00 3.69 1.82
CA PHE A 27 2.15 3.64 0.62
C PHE A 27 0.75 3.10 0.90
N LEU A 28 -0.26 3.68 0.27
CA LEU A 28 -1.59 3.08 0.19
C LEU A 28 -1.78 2.42 -1.19
N TYR A 29 -2.13 1.14 -1.19
CA TYR A 29 -2.53 0.44 -2.42
C TYR A 29 -4.04 0.35 -2.47
N TYR A 30 -4.65 0.98 -3.46
CA TYR A 30 -6.06 0.83 -3.75
C TYR A 30 -6.26 -0.15 -4.90
N LEU A 31 -6.99 -1.24 -4.63
CA LEU A 31 -7.15 -2.36 -5.55
C LEU A 31 -8.61 -2.51 -5.95
N ALA A 32 -8.94 -2.24 -7.22
CA ALA A 32 -10.30 -2.36 -7.72
C ALA A 32 -10.31 -2.85 -9.18
N TRP A 33 -11.37 -3.56 -9.57
CA TRP A 33 -11.56 -4.01 -10.96
C TRP A 33 -12.20 -2.95 -11.85
N GLU A 34 -12.94 -2.03 -11.25
CA GLU A 34 -13.72 -0.98 -11.89
C GLU A 34 -13.51 0.32 -11.11
N GLU A 35 -13.66 1.47 -11.77
CA GLU A 35 -13.65 2.77 -11.08
C GLU A 35 -14.90 2.90 -10.19
N ASP A 36 -14.74 3.55 -9.05
CA ASP A 36 -15.80 3.68 -8.06
C ASP A 36 -15.52 4.82 -7.07
N ASP A 37 -16.56 5.21 -6.33
CA ASP A 37 -16.55 6.38 -5.43
C ASP A 37 -15.54 6.26 -4.27
N TRP A 38 -15.10 5.04 -3.88
CA TRP A 38 -14.05 4.94 -2.85
C TRP A 38 -12.71 5.50 -3.33
N LEU A 39 -12.41 5.42 -4.63
CA LEU A 39 -11.15 5.92 -5.14
C LEU A 39 -11.06 7.44 -4.96
N ASP A 40 -12.14 8.17 -5.19
CA ASP A 40 -12.19 9.63 -5.05
C ASP A 40 -11.93 10.04 -3.59
N GLU A 41 -12.62 9.42 -2.64
CA GLU A 41 -12.46 9.69 -1.20
C GLU A 41 -11.03 9.39 -0.70
N ILE A 42 -10.42 8.32 -1.21
CA ILE A 42 -9.04 7.95 -0.83
C ILE A 42 -8.04 8.91 -1.49
N LEU A 43 -8.25 9.32 -2.74
CA LEU A 43 -7.38 10.28 -3.43
C LEU A 43 -7.37 11.65 -2.75
N ASP A 44 -8.51 12.07 -2.20
CA ASP A 44 -8.63 13.33 -1.46
C ASP A 44 -7.81 13.33 -0.16
N ARG A 45 -7.60 12.15 0.45
CA ARG A 45 -6.85 12.02 1.71
C ARG A 45 -5.38 11.63 1.53
N PHE A 46 -5.08 10.67 0.66
CA PHE A 46 -3.78 10.02 0.60
C PHE A 46 -2.96 10.47 -0.62
N PRO A 47 -1.93 11.32 -0.43
CA PRO A 47 -1.12 11.83 -1.55
C PRO A 47 -0.24 10.76 -2.21
N GLU A 48 0.12 9.69 -1.47
CA GLU A 48 0.96 8.59 -1.95
C GLU A 48 0.15 7.29 -2.10
N ILE A 49 -0.67 7.25 -3.15
CA ILE A 49 -1.54 6.13 -3.49
C ILE A 49 -1.16 5.50 -4.83
N ASN A 50 -1.21 4.17 -4.89
CA ASN A 50 -1.20 3.41 -6.14
C ASN A 50 -2.56 2.72 -6.34
N ALA A 51 -3.35 3.21 -7.29
CA ALA A 51 -4.60 2.58 -7.72
C ALA A 51 -4.33 1.56 -8.84
N LEU A 52 -4.62 0.28 -8.60
CA LEU A 52 -4.25 -0.83 -9.48
C LEU A 52 -5.35 -1.89 -9.55
N VAL A 53 -5.36 -2.69 -10.61
CA VAL A 53 -6.26 -3.86 -10.71
C VAL A 53 -5.63 -5.07 -9.99
N PRO A 54 -6.35 -5.86 -9.17
CA PRO A 54 -5.77 -6.98 -8.39
C PRO A 54 -5.47 -8.21 -9.26
N THR A 55 -4.45 -8.08 -10.11
CA THR A 55 -3.99 -9.13 -11.04
C THR A 55 -2.72 -9.81 -10.55
N SER A 56 -2.30 -10.89 -11.21
CA SER A 56 -0.99 -11.51 -10.99
C SER A 56 0.19 -10.55 -11.15
N LYS A 57 0.11 -9.60 -12.07
CA LYS A 57 1.16 -8.61 -12.29
C LYS A 57 1.24 -7.62 -11.13
N THR A 58 0.08 -7.18 -10.64
CA THR A 58 -0.01 -6.31 -9.46
C THR A 58 0.57 -6.99 -8.24
N PHE A 59 0.27 -8.28 -8.04
CA PHE A 59 0.89 -9.04 -6.95
C PHE A 59 2.42 -9.07 -7.05
N GLN A 60 2.97 -9.29 -8.25
CA GLN A 60 4.42 -9.26 -8.47
C GLN A 60 5.02 -7.87 -8.19
N LEU A 61 4.34 -6.80 -8.64
CA LEU A 61 4.74 -5.43 -8.36
C LEU A 61 4.82 -5.15 -6.86
N LEU A 62 3.80 -5.56 -6.09
CA LEU A 62 3.80 -5.40 -4.63
C LEU A 62 4.99 -6.12 -3.98
N GLN A 63 5.31 -7.33 -4.45
CA GLN A 63 6.48 -8.08 -3.96
C GLN A 63 7.81 -7.39 -4.33
N GLU A 64 7.91 -6.82 -5.54
CA GLU A 64 9.10 -6.11 -5.99
C GLU A 64 9.33 -4.83 -5.18
N GLN A 65 8.29 -4.00 -5.02
CA GLN A 65 8.34 -2.77 -4.23
C GLN A 65 8.63 -3.01 -2.75
N GLN A 66 8.15 -4.13 -2.21
CA GLN A 66 8.50 -4.56 -0.85
C GLN A 66 9.97 -4.96 -0.77
N ARG A 67 10.52 -5.66 -1.77
CA ARG A 67 11.91 -6.15 -1.76
C ARG A 67 12.94 -5.07 -2.06
N SER A 68 12.56 -4.00 -2.76
CA SER A 68 13.47 -2.89 -3.07
C SER A 68 13.62 -1.88 -1.93
N ASP A 69 12.98 -2.13 -0.77
CA ASP A 69 12.87 -1.20 0.37
C ASP A 69 12.29 0.18 -0.02
N GLU A 70 11.65 0.29 -1.19
CA GLU A 70 10.90 1.48 -1.60
C GLU A 70 9.70 1.73 -0.69
N VAL A 71 9.14 0.65 -0.11
CA VAL A 71 7.95 0.65 0.73
C VAL A 71 8.33 0.18 2.13
N LYS A 72 8.29 1.10 3.11
CA LYS A 72 8.57 0.79 4.51
C LYS A 72 7.35 0.21 5.22
N ARG A 73 6.18 0.75 4.90
CA ARG A 73 4.87 0.36 5.41
C ARG A 73 3.85 0.53 4.30
N ALA A 74 2.86 -0.34 4.29
CA ALA A 74 1.74 -0.17 3.37
C ALA A 74 0.42 -0.54 4.02
N VAL A 75 -0.64 0.10 3.54
CA VAL A 75 -2.02 -0.31 3.75
C VAL A 75 -2.58 -0.77 2.41
N ILE A 76 -3.27 -1.90 2.41
CA ILE A 76 -3.91 -2.45 1.22
C ILE A 76 -5.42 -2.29 1.39
N VAL A 77 -6.03 -1.58 0.45
CA VAL A 77 -7.48 -1.42 0.36
C VAL A 77 -7.93 -2.14 -0.90
N LEU A 78 -8.82 -3.12 -0.76
CA LEU A 78 -9.39 -3.84 -1.90
C LEU A 78 -10.90 -3.58 -1.96
N ASN A 79 -11.38 -3.06 -3.08
CA ASN A 79 -12.80 -2.95 -3.35
C ASN A 79 -13.32 -4.26 -3.97
N ALA A 80 -14.22 -4.92 -3.26
CA ALA A 80 -14.82 -6.20 -3.65
C ALA A 80 -16.26 -6.06 -4.19
N ALA A 81 -16.72 -4.85 -4.54
CA ALA A 81 -18.05 -4.64 -5.12
C ALA A 81 -18.25 -5.44 -6.42
N HIS A 82 -17.18 -5.59 -7.20
CA HIS A 82 -17.16 -6.28 -8.49
C HIS A 82 -16.15 -7.43 -8.49
N GLN A 83 -16.42 -8.47 -9.30
CA GLN A 83 -15.51 -9.60 -9.52
C GLN A 83 -15.06 -10.32 -8.22
N GLN A 84 -15.97 -10.50 -7.26
CA GLN A 84 -15.68 -11.05 -5.92
C GLN A 84 -14.84 -12.33 -5.91
N GLU A 85 -15.11 -13.28 -6.81
CA GLU A 85 -14.31 -14.52 -6.92
C GLU A 85 -12.83 -14.22 -7.22
N LYS A 86 -12.56 -13.33 -8.18
CA LYS A 86 -11.19 -12.92 -8.52
C LYS A 86 -10.52 -12.16 -7.37
N CYS A 87 -11.29 -11.34 -6.65
CA CYS A 87 -10.80 -10.68 -5.44
C CYS A 87 -10.39 -11.71 -4.38
N ARG A 88 -11.19 -12.75 -4.16
CA ARG A 88 -10.86 -13.84 -3.23
C ARG A 88 -9.59 -14.57 -3.66
N GLU A 89 -9.43 -14.91 -4.94
CA GLU A 89 -8.22 -15.54 -5.46
C GLU A 89 -6.97 -14.68 -5.24
N PHE A 90 -7.07 -13.37 -5.49
CA PHE A 90 -5.98 -12.43 -5.23
C PHE A 90 -5.63 -12.37 -3.74
N LEU A 91 -6.63 -12.25 -2.88
CA LEU A 91 -6.44 -12.19 -1.43
C LEU A 91 -5.86 -13.47 -0.85
N GLN A 92 -6.23 -14.65 -1.36
CA GLN A 92 -5.61 -15.91 -0.94
C GLN A 92 -4.10 -15.93 -1.22
N ARG A 93 -3.68 -15.39 -2.37
CA ARG A 93 -2.25 -15.24 -2.70
C ARG A 93 -1.56 -14.23 -1.80
N LEU A 94 -2.23 -13.13 -1.48
CA LEU A 94 -1.75 -12.10 -0.57
C LEU A 94 -1.56 -12.65 0.85
N GLN A 95 -2.52 -13.44 1.36
CA GLN A 95 -2.42 -14.11 2.65
C GLN A 95 -1.32 -15.16 2.71
N ALA A 96 -1.03 -15.82 1.59
CA ALA A 96 0.03 -16.83 1.51
C ALA A 96 1.45 -16.21 1.47
N ASP A 97 1.57 -14.91 1.20
CA ASP A 97 2.85 -14.21 1.19
C ASP A 97 3.26 -13.80 2.63
N PRO A 98 4.48 -14.15 3.08
CA PRO A 98 4.88 -13.95 4.48
C PRO A 98 5.05 -12.48 4.88
N VAL A 99 5.24 -11.55 3.92
CA VAL A 99 5.42 -10.13 4.21
C VAL A 99 4.15 -9.37 3.90
N LEU A 100 3.58 -9.54 2.70
CA LEU A 100 2.40 -8.78 2.29
C LEU A 100 1.18 -9.08 3.16
N SER A 101 1.07 -10.30 3.71
CA SER A 101 0.00 -10.65 4.66
C SER A 101 0.05 -9.91 5.99
N THR A 102 1.18 -9.24 6.31
CA THR A 102 1.34 -8.47 7.55
C THR A 102 0.86 -7.02 7.40
N TYR A 103 0.64 -6.56 6.17
CA TYR A 103 0.10 -5.23 5.93
C TYR A 103 -1.38 -5.17 6.30
N PRO A 104 -1.86 -4.06 6.91
CA PRO A 104 -3.28 -3.88 7.16
C PRO A 104 -4.07 -3.99 5.87
N LEU A 105 -5.13 -4.80 5.92
CA LEU A 105 -6.02 -5.08 4.78
C LEU A 105 -7.41 -4.55 5.10
N TYR A 106 -7.91 -3.68 4.23
CA TYR A 106 -9.28 -3.20 4.22
C TYR A 106 -10.01 -3.79 3.03
N ILE A 107 -11.21 -4.30 3.25
CA ILE A 107 -12.08 -4.76 2.17
C ILE A 107 -13.32 -3.89 2.18
N VAL A 108 -13.53 -3.16 1.09
CA VAL A 108 -14.60 -2.17 0.94
C VAL A 108 -15.53 -2.59 -0.21
N GLY A 109 -16.66 -1.88 -0.35
CA GLY A 109 -17.61 -2.08 -1.45
C GLY A 109 -18.50 -3.33 -1.32
N LEU A 110 -18.45 -4.01 -0.18
CA LEU A 110 -19.33 -5.15 0.12
C LEU A 110 -20.70 -4.68 0.61
N ARG A 111 -21.72 -5.50 0.38
CA ARG A 111 -23.05 -5.35 0.97
C ARG A 111 -23.04 -5.89 2.40
N GLU A 112 -23.91 -5.37 3.25
CA GLU A 112 -24.08 -5.84 4.64
C GLU A 112 -24.32 -7.36 4.71
N THR A 113 -25.09 -7.92 3.77
CA THR A 113 -25.36 -9.37 3.71
C THR A 113 -24.13 -10.23 3.42
N GLU A 114 -23.05 -9.63 2.92
CA GLU A 114 -21.81 -10.30 2.53
C GLU A 114 -20.73 -10.21 3.63
N GLU A 115 -20.90 -9.29 4.60
CA GLU A 115 -19.91 -8.98 5.64
C GLU A 115 -19.43 -10.24 6.37
N GLN A 116 -20.37 -11.05 6.86
CA GLN A 116 -20.05 -12.22 7.67
C GLN A 116 -19.26 -13.27 6.89
N GLU A 117 -19.60 -13.50 5.63
CA GLU A 117 -18.89 -14.46 4.77
C GLU A 117 -17.45 -13.99 4.50
N TRP A 118 -17.28 -12.70 4.22
CA TRP A 118 -15.97 -12.11 3.96
C TRP A 118 -15.11 -12.04 5.22
N GLN A 119 -15.69 -11.71 6.37
CA GLN A 119 -15.00 -11.71 7.66
C GLN A 119 -14.52 -13.11 8.05
N GLN A 120 -15.31 -14.17 7.77
CA GLN A 120 -14.89 -15.55 8.02
C GLN A 120 -13.76 -15.99 7.09
N ALA A 121 -13.80 -15.60 5.82
CA ALA A 121 -12.77 -15.94 4.84
C ALA A 121 -11.45 -15.19 5.07
N PHE A 122 -11.52 -13.94 5.56
CA PHE A 122 -10.35 -13.08 5.80
C PHE A 122 -10.40 -12.48 7.21
N PRO A 123 -10.14 -13.27 8.28
CA PRO A 123 -10.34 -12.83 9.67
C PRO A 123 -9.49 -11.63 10.11
N GLN A 124 -8.36 -11.40 9.47
CA GLN A 124 -7.48 -10.26 9.73
C GLN A 124 -7.84 -8.99 8.96
N ALA A 125 -8.76 -9.09 7.99
CA ALA A 125 -9.19 -7.94 7.21
C ALA A 125 -10.18 -7.09 8.01
N LYS A 126 -10.09 -5.77 7.84
CA LYS A 126 -11.09 -4.80 8.27
C LYS A 126 -12.14 -4.71 7.18
N ILE A 127 -13.29 -5.34 7.41
CA ILE A 127 -14.40 -5.32 6.46
C ILE A 127 -15.20 -4.04 6.67
N ILE A 128 -15.38 -3.26 5.60
CA ILE A 128 -16.12 -2.00 5.63
C ILE A 128 -17.34 -2.15 4.73
N VAL A 129 -18.51 -2.23 5.36
CA VAL A 129 -19.81 -2.23 4.67
C VAL A 129 -20.49 -0.88 4.88
N ILE A 130 -20.99 -0.30 3.79
CA ILE A 130 -21.79 0.92 3.83
C ILE A 130 -23.23 0.49 4.12
N THR A 131 -23.68 0.71 5.35
CA THR A 131 -25.08 0.48 5.74
C THR A 131 -25.90 1.73 5.41
N GLY A 132 -26.90 1.60 4.54
CA GLY A 132 -27.78 2.73 4.15
C GLY A 132 -27.30 3.49 2.91
N PHE A 133 -27.45 4.82 2.91
CA PHE A 133 -27.02 5.67 1.80
C PHE A 133 -25.55 6.04 1.94
N ALA A 134 -24.79 6.02 0.84
CA ALA A 134 -23.37 6.37 0.83
C ALA A 134 -23.09 7.75 1.48
N VAL A 135 -23.99 8.73 1.30
CA VAL A 135 -23.87 10.07 1.89
C VAL A 135 -23.98 10.12 3.42
N GLU A 136 -24.51 9.06 4.05
CA GLU A 136 -24.64 8.95 5.51
C GLU A 136 -23.46 8.17 6.12
N PHE A 137 -22.62 7.56 5.28
CA PHE A 137 -21.48 6.79 5.72
C PHE A 137 -20.31 7.69 6.10
N ASN A 138 -19.69 7.39 7.25
CA ASN A 138 -18.58 8.17 7.77
C ASN A 138 -17.26 7.71 7.14
N TYR A 139 -16.99 8.20 5.93
CA TYR A 139 -15.71 7.97 5.24
C TYR A 139 -14.53 8.50 6.05
N GLU A 140 -14.65 9.69 6.65
CA GLU A 140 -13.57 10.32 7.42
C GLU A 140 -13.03 9.40 8.52
N GLN A 141 -13.91 8.74 9.28
CA GLN A 141 -13.49 7.81 10.33
C GLN A 141 -12.71 6.61 9.80
N VAL A 142 -13.10 6.08 8.63
CA VAL A 142 -12.38 4.96 8.00
C VAL A 142 -11.00 5.41 7.51
N LEU A 143 -10.95 6.58 6.87
CA LEU A 143 -9.72 7.17 6.35
C LEU A 143 -8.75 7.54 7.48
N ASP A 144 -9.23 8.06 8.62
CA ASP A 144 -8.44 8.29 9.84
C ASP A 144 -7.77 7.00 10.31
N GLN A 145 -8.53 5.90 10.34
CA GLN A 145 -8.01 4.60 10.77
C GLN A 145 -6.98 4.04 9.78
N MET A 146 -7.16 4.27 8.47
CA MET A 146 -6.18 3.88 7.43
C MET A 146 -4.88 4.70 7.56
N GLU A 147 -4.97 5.99 7.86
CA GLU A 147 -3.80 6.85 8.06
C GLU A 147 -3.01 6.47 9.30
N ALA A 148 -3.70 6.19 10.41
CA ALA A 148 -3.08 5.68 11.63
C ALA A 148 -2.35 4.34 11.39
N ASP A 149 -2.96 3.43 10.64
CA ASP A 149 -2.37 2.15 10.24
C ASP A 149 -1.13 2.33 9.34
N LEU A 150 -1.15 3.34 8.49
CA LEU A 150 -0.03 3.71 7.63
C LEU A 150 1.15 4.30 8.44
N GLY A 151 0.90 4.67 9.69
CA GLY A 151 1.87 5.28 10.60
C GLY A 151 1.91 6.80 10.53
N GLY A 152 0.82 7.44 10.10
CA GLY A 152 0.60 8.86 10.34
C GLY A 152 0.46 9.10 11.85
N ASP A 153 1.14 10.14 12.35
CA ASP A 153 0.98 10.57 13.73
C ASP A 153 -0.47 11.08 13.91
N ALA A 154 -1.22 10.43 14.79
CA ALA A 154 -2.49 10.93 15.30
C ALA A 154 -2.28 12.19 16.18
#